data_AF-A0A7D6VJ87-F1
#
_entry.id   AF-A0A7D6VJ87-F1
#
_cell.length_a   1.000
_cell.length_b   1.000
_cell.length_c   1.000
_cell.angle_alpha   90.00
_cell.angle_beta   90.00
_cell.angle_gamma   90.00
#
_symmetry.space_group_name_H-M   'P 1'
#
loop_
_entity.id
_entity.type
_entity.pdbx_description
1 polymer ?
#
loop_
_entity_poly.entity_id
_entity_poly.type
_entity_poly.pdbx_seq_one_letter_code
_entity_poly.pdbx_strand_id
1 'polypeptide(L)'
;MADEEVLRAAELDLAVDDELADAVDTAVAAAETPSAGPAIQILKGNPTDVELAALVAVFAAASASASAAPADNGPADMWGRPTLSHRGTAPFSPYAFPALSHLRD
;
A
#
# COMPACT_ATOMS: atom_id res chain seq x y z
N MET A 1 -50.65 10.91 15.74
CA MET A 1 -49.30 11.05 16.30
C MET A 1 -48.35 9.97 15.81
N ALA A 2 -48.78 8.72 15.62
CA ALA A 2 -47.91 7.64 15.11
C ALA A 2 -47.42 7.85 13.65
N ASP A 3 -48.27 8.36 12.75
CA ASP A 3 -47.89 8.50 11.33
C ASP A 3 -46.74 9.50 11.08
N GLU A 4 -46.63 10.54 11.92
CA GLU A 4 -45.55 11.54 11.83
C GLU A 4 -44.19 10.96 12.24
N GLU A 5 -44.17 10.08 13.25
CA GLU A 5 -42.93 9.44 13.69
C GLU A 5 -42.41 8.42 12.66
N VAL A 6 -43.32 7.75 11.95
CA VAL A 6 -42.96 6.81 10.87
C VAL A 6 -42.37 7.55 9.67
N LEU A 7 -42.95 8.69 9.29
CA LEU A 7 -42.39 9.55 8.24
C LEU A 7 -41.01 10.09 8.60
N ARG A 8 -40.84 10.57 9.84
CA ARG A 8 -39.55 11.08 10.34
C ARG A 8 -38.47 10.00 10.40
N ALA A 9 -38.84 8.75 10.70
CA ALA A 9 -37.92 7.62 10.69
C ALA A 9 -37.47 7.27 9.26
N ALA A 10 -38.38 7.30 8.28
CA ALA A 10 -38.04 7.03 6.88
C ALA A 10 -37.18 8.15 6.25
N GLU A 11 -37.41 9.41 6.61
CA GLU A 11 -36.55 10.53 6.18
C GLU A 11 -35.14 10.43 6.75
N LEU A 12 -35.00 9.97 8.00
CA LEU A 12 -33.70 9.77 8.64
C LEU A 12 -32.92 8.62 7.99
N ASP A 13 -33.56 7.50 7.67
CA ASP A 13 -32.92 6.37 6.98
C ASP A 13 -32.38 6.81 5.61
N LEU A 14 -33.19 7.54 4.83
CA LEU A 14 -32.78 8.03 3.52
C LEU A 14 -31.62 9.04 3.59
N ALA A 15 -31.64 9.93 4.60
CA ALA A 15 -30.55 10.89 4.80
C ALA A 15 -29.23 10.21 5.22
N VAL A 16 -29.31 9.13 6.00
CA VAL A 16 -28.13 8.34 6.41
C VAL A 16 -27.54 7.57 5.22
N ASP A 17 -28.39 7.01 4.35
CA ASP A 17 -27.93 6.35 3.12
C ASP A 17 -27.20 7.33 2.18
N ASP A 18 -27.72 8.54 2.01
CA ASP A 18 -27.09 9.59 1.18
C ASP A 18 -25.77 10.09 1.80
N GLU A 19 -25.71 10.31 3.11
CA GLU A 19 -24.48 10.74 3.81
C GLU A 19 -23.41 9.64 3.80
N LEU A 20 -23.81 8.38 3.92
CA LEU A 20 -22.91 7.23 3.78
C LEU A 20 -22.37 7.10 2.36
N ALA A 21 -23.22 7.32 1.35
CA ALA A 21 -22.82 7.30 -0.05
C ALA A 21 -21.79 8.40 -0.37
N ASP A 22 -22.02 9.62 0.12
CA ASP A 22 -21.12 10.77 -0.11
C ASP A 22 -19.78 10.61 0.65
N ALA A 23 -19.82 10.01 1.84
CA ALA A 23 -18.62 9.65 2.60
C ALA A 23 -17.79 8.56 1.91
N VAL A 24 -18.45 7.57 1.30
CA VAL A 24 -17.79 6.52 0.49
C VAL A 24 -17.18 7.12 -0.77
N ASP A 25 -17.90 7.99 -1.49
CA ASP A 25 -17.41 8.64 -2.72
C ASP A 25 -16.19 9.55 -2.44
N THR A 26 -16.24 10.33 -1.36
CA THR A 26 -15.13 11.17 -0.91
C THR A 26 -13.90 10.34 -0.51
N ALA A 27 -14.10 9.20 0.15
CA ALA A 27 -13.01 8.29 0.52
C ALA A 27 -12.35 7.62 -0.71
N VAL A 28 -13.13 7.38 -1.77
CA VAL A 28 -12.63 6.85 -3.05
C VAL A 28 -11.84 7.92 -3.81
N ALA A 29 -12.32 9.16 -3.85
CA ALA A 29 -11.66 10.28 -4.55
C ALA A 29 -10.29 10.67 -3.97
N ALA A 30 -10.09 10.54 -2.65
CA ALA A 30 -8.80 10.82 -2.00
C ALA A 30 -7.70 9.78 -2.32
N ALA A 31 -8.05 8.64 -2.92
CA ALA A 31 -7.12 7.55 -3.25
C ALA A 31 -6.72 7.51 -4.75
N GLU A 32 -7.27 8.38 -5.60
CA GLU A 32 -7.00 8.35 -7.04
C GLU A 32 -5.65 8.98 -7.41
N THR A 33 -4.59 8.19 -7.32
CA THR A 33 -3.58 8.24 -8.38
C THR A 33 -4.11 7.38 -9.54
N PRO A 34 -4.15 7.87 -10.79
CA PRO A 34 -4.66 7.07 -11.91
C PRO A 34 -3.65 5.95 -12.19
N SER A 35 -3.81 4.82 -11.50
CA SER A 35 -3.19 3.56 -11.88
C SER A 35 -3.77 3.17 -13.22
N ALA A 36 -2.93 3.03 -14.24
CA ALA A 36 -3.32 2.73 -15.62
C ALA A 36 -3.91 1.30 -15.82
N GLY A 37 -4.40 0.67 -14.76
CA GLY A 37 -4.95 -0.68 -14.77
C GLY A 37 -5.41 -1.17 -13.39
N PRO A 38 -6.03 -2.36 -13.34
CA PRO A 38 -6.51 -2.96 -12.11
C PRO A 38 -5.36 -3.23 -11.14
N ALA A 39 -5.56 -2.91 -9.86
CA ALA A 39 -4.55 -3.12 -8.81
C ALA A 39 -4.16 -4.60 -8.61
N ILE A 40 -5.08 -5.52 -8.93
CA ILE A 40 -4.90 -6.97 -8.81
C ILE A 40 -5.54 -7.63 -10.03
N GLN A 41 -4.84 -8.59 -10.66
CA GLN A 41 -5.35 -9.37 -11.80
C GLN A 41 -5.27 -10.87 -11.51
N ILE A 42 -6.39 -11.58 -11.70
CA ILE A 42 -6.43 -13.05 -11.60
C ILE A 42 -5.99 -13.63 -12.94
N LEU A 43 -4.83 -14.29 -12.97
CA LEU A 43 -4.31 -14.94 -14.18
C LEU A 43 -4.80 -16.39 -14.34
N LYS A 44 -5.14 -17.07 -13.25
CA LYS A 44 -5.53 -18.47 -13.23
C LYS A 44 -6.41 -18.80 -12.03
N GLY A 45 -7.31 -19.76 -12.21
CA GLY A 45 -8.23 -20.24 -11.18
C GLY A 45 -9.59 -19.57 -11.25
N ASN A 46 -10.45 -19.89 -10.29
CA ASN A 46 -11.76 -19.27 -10.10
C ASN A 46 -11.99 -19.05 -8.61
N PRO A 47 -11.31 -18.07 -7.99
CA PRO A 47 -11.47 -17.79 -6.57
C PRO A 47 -12.91 -17.36 -6.30
N THR A 48 -13.41 -17.72 -5.13
CA THR A 48 -14.70 -17.24 -4.64
C THR A 48 -14.58 -15.80 -4.14
N ASP A 49 -15.70 -15.08 -4.09
CA ASP A 49 -15.74 -13.68 -3.63
C ASP A 49 -15.19 -13.52 -2.20
N VAL A 50 -15.41 -14.52 -1.34
CA VAL A 50 -14.89 -14.55 0.03
C VAL A 50 -13.37 -14.62 0.05
N GLU A 51 -12.78 -15.46 -0.79
CA GLU A 51 -11.32 -15.58 -0.90
C GLU A 51 -10.71 -14.30 -1.48
N LEU A 52 -11.38 -13.67 -2.45
CA LEU A 52 -10.95 -12.40 -3.01
C LEU A 52 -10.94 -11.29 -1.94
N ALA A 53 -12.02 -11.19 -1.15
CA ALA A 53 -12.13 -10.22 -0.06
C ALA A 53 -11.02 -10.43 0.99
N ALA A 54 -10.74 -11.68 1.36
CA ALA A 54 -9.66 -12.00 2.29
C ALA A 54 -8.28 -11.54 1.77
N LEU A 55 -7.99 -11.78 0.48
CA LEU A 55 -6.73 -11.34 -0.13
C LEU A 55 -6.61 -9.81 -0.17
N VAL A 56 -7.67 -9.13 -0.59
CA VAL A 56 -7.70 -7.65 -0.65
C VAL A 56 -7.51 -7.06 0.75
N ALA A 57 -8.16 -7.60 1.78
CA ALA A 57 -8.01 -7.14 3.15
C ALA A 57 -6.56 -7.26 3.65
N VAL A 58 -5.88 -8.39 3.35
CA VAL A 58 -4.48 -8.59 3.72
C VAL A 58 -3.57 -7.60 3.00
N PHE A 59 -3.75 -7.38 1.70
CA PHE A 59 -2.94 -6.42 0.95
C PHE A 59 -3.17 -4.97 1.40
N ALA A 60 -4.41 -4.59 1.70
CA ALA A 60 -4.72 -3.29 2.26
C ALA A 60 -4.04 -3.08 3.62
N ALA A 61 -4.11 -4.07 4.52
CA ALA A 61 -3.44 -4.02 5.82
C ALA A 61 -1.90 -3.95 5.70
N ALA A 62 -1.32 -4.70 4.77
CA ALA A 62 0.11 -4.65 4.49
C ALA A 62 0.54 -3.28 3.94
N SER A 63 -0.23 -2.71 3.01
CA SER A 63 0.02 -1.38 2.45
C SER A 63 -0.05 -0.29 3.53
N ALA A 64 -1.06 -0.34 4.41
CA ALA A 64 -1.18 0.58 5.55
C ALA A 64 -0.01 0.46 6.53
N SER A 65 0.53 -0.75 6.71
CA SER A 65 1.68 -1.00 7.60
C SER A 65 3.02 -0.56 6.99
N ALA A 66 3.14 -0.53 5.66
CA ALA A 66 4.37 -0.16 4.97
C ALA A 66 4.80 1.28 5.23
N SER A 67 3.85 2.20 5.47
CA SER A 67 4.15 3.59 5.80
C SER A 67 4.70 3.79 7.22
N ALA A 68 4.59 2.78 8.09
CA ALA A 68 5.00 2.84 9.50
C ALA A 68 6.40 2.27 9.76
N ALA A 69 7.02 1.62 8.76
CA ALA A 69 8.40 1.17 8.89
C ALA A 69 9.33 2.39 8.92
N PRO A 70 10.15 2.57 9.98
CA PRO A 70 11.16 3.62 9.97
C PRO A 70 12.03 3.42 8.73
N ALA A 71 12.27 4.51 7.98
CA ALA A 71 13.19 4.48 6.87
C ALA A 71 14.49 3.83 7.34
N ASP A 72 14.95 2.81 6.61
CA ASP A 72 16.21 2.16 6.94
C ASP A 72 17.34 3.16 6.69
N ASN A 73 17.74 3.84 7.75
CA ASN A 73 18.84 4.81 7.76
C ASN A 73 20.19 4.10 8.01
N GLY A 74 20.21 2.76 7.99
CA GLY A 74 21.42 1.96 8.06
C GLY A 74 22.26 2.09 6.78
N PRO A 75 23.53 1.68 6.82
CA PRO A 75 24.33 1.51 5.62
C PRO A 75 23.60 0.59 4.63
N ALA A 76 23.58 0.96 3.34
CA ALA A 76 22.86 0.22 2.32
C ALA A 76 23.26 -1.27 2.31
N ASP A 77 22.27 -2.17 2.35
CA ASP A 77 22.52 -3.61 2.26
C ASP A 77 23.08 -3.97 0.87
N MET A 78 24.30 -4.52 0.89
CA MET A 78 25.05 -4.90 -0.29
C MET A 78 25.04 -6.42 -0.52
N TRP A 79 24.41 -7.21 0.35
CA TRP A 79 24.45 -8.68 0.33
C TRP A 79 23.79 -9.31 -0.90
N GLY A 80 22.93 -8.56 -1.61
CA GLY A 80 22.23 -9.04 -2.81
C GLY A 80 22.81 -8.58 -4.16
N ARG A 81 23.87 -7.76 -4.20
CA ARG A 81 24.34 -7.19 -5.48
C ARG A 81 25.13 -8.23 -6.29
N PRO A 82 24.71 -8.59 -7.51
CA PRO A 82 25.43 -9.57 -8.33
C PRO A 82 26.87 -9.16 -8.67
N THR A 83 27.18 -7.86 -8.63
CA THR A 83 28.54 -7.33 -8.83
C THR A 83 29.47 -7.57 -7.65
N LEU A 84 28.94 -7.95 -6.48
CA LEU A 84 29.71 -8.24 -5.27
C LEU A 84 29.83 -9.75 -4.99
N SER A 85 29.08 -10.60 -5.69
CA SER A 85 29.17 -12.06 -5.57
C SER A 85 30.50 -12.61 -6.14
N HIS A 86 31.05 -11.92 -7.14
CA HIS A 86 32.37 -12.19 -7.70
C HIS A 86 33.32 -11.12 -7.17
N ARG A 87 34.18 -11.45 -6.19
CA ARG A 87 35.09 -10.52 -5.49
C ARG A 87 35.78 -9.55 -6.48
N GLY A 88 35.26 -8.33 -6.59
CA GLY A 88 35.68 -7.35 -7.59
C GLY A 88 36.60 -6.25 -7.05
N THR A 89 36.92 -6.28 -5.75
CA THR A 89 37.72 -5.23 -5.11
C THR A 89 39.06 -5.81 -4.65
N ALA A 90 40.16 -5.25 -5.18
CA ALA A 90 41.50 -5.65 -4.80
C ALA A 90 41.74 -5.31 -3.33
N PRO A 91 42.15 -6.26 -2.47
CA PRO A 91 42.52 -5.95 -1.11
C PRO A 91 43.67 -4.94 -1.15
N PHE A 92 43.58 -3.90 -0.31
CA PHE A 92 44.58 -2.82 -0.16
C PHE A 92 44.55 -1.65 -1.17
N SER A 93 43.47 -1.46 -1.94
CA SER A 93 43.25 -0.22 -2.71
C SER A 93 42.54 0.87 -1.89
N PRO A 94 42.82 2.17 -2.08
CA PRO A 94 42.00 3.26 -1.52
C PRO A 94 40.50 3.15 -1.84
N TYR A 95 40.17 2.46 -2.95
CA TYR A 95 38.80 2.18 -3.39
C TYR A 95 38.31 0.79 -2.97
N ALA A 96 38.92 0.18 -1.95
CA ALA A 96 38.51 -1.12 -1.46
C ALA A 96 37.03 -1.15 -1.02
N PHE A 97 36.52 0.00 -0.57
CA PHE A 97 35.15 0.23 -0.15
C PHE A 97 34.50 1.32 -1.02
N PRO A 98 34.03 1.00 -2.24
CA PRO A 98 33.49 1.99 -3.17
C PRO A 98 32.24 2.69 -2.63
N ALA A 99 31.48 2.04 -1.74
CA ALA A 99 30.30 2.62 -1.10
C ALA A 99 30.64 3.70 -0.06
N LEU A 100 31.89 3.80 0.37
CA LEU A 100 32.34 4.75 1.40
C LEU A 100 33.45 5.67 0.91
N SER A 101 34.00 5.46 -0.29
CA SER A 101 35.13 6.23 -0.81
C SER A 101 34.77 7.68 -1.12
N HIS A 102 33.50 7.97 -1.40
CA HIS A 102 33.01 9.31 -1.69
C HIS A 102 32.80 10.18 -0.43
N LEU A 103 33.06 9.64 0.77
CA LEU A 103 32.95 10.34 2.06
C LEU A 103 34.31 10.84 2.57
N ARG A 104 35.37 10.72 1.77
CA ARG A 104 36.71 11.24 2.09
C ARG A 104 36.93 12.57 1.37
N ASP A 105 37.10 13.63 2.15
CA ASP A 105 37.70 14.91 1.74
C ASP A 105 39.22 14.87 1.87
#